data_AF-A0A7S3JNX8-F1
#
_entry.id   AF-A0A7S3JNX8-F1
#
_cell.length_a   1.000
_cell.length_b   1.000
_cell.length_c   1.000
_cell.angle_alpha   90.00
_cell.angle_beta   90.00
_cell.angle_gamma   90.00
#
_symmetry.space_group_name_H-M   'P 1'
#
loop_
_entity.id
_entity.type
_entity.pdbx_description
1 polymer ?
#
loop_
_entity_poly.entity_id
_entity_poly.type
_entity_poly.pdbx_seq_one_letter_code
_entity_poly.pdbx_strand_id
1 'polypeptide(L)'
;NIIKMWYTYLKRDQPYLRSYRTHNLWLDQYHKKIRTNRHTPFHINFMKRMAKSYSGNRMMCNLWGITFIGVVKFLLSFKEKQEEDPKPSEMYNRLMTIYSKNKFGFHTRIMSDFDMLLEAALNERFIDESTGYYDDPIFQKEIEDVETGLAGDMSEADIKHVMKDPDHGHHGGAKCVRYPGRFGTNYERTDALSIYKVLPKGQKEA
;
A
#
# COMPACT_ATOMS: atom_id res chain seq x y z
N ASN A 1 40.57 -3.63 -55.10
CA ASN A 1 40.94 -2.21 -55.33
C ASN A 1 39.86 -1.18 -54.97
N ILE A 2 38.57 -1.53 -54.90
CA ILE A 2 37.48 -0.57 -54.59
C ILE A 2 37.56 0.02 -53.16
N ILE A 3 38.08 -0.74 -52.18
CA ILE A 3 38.18 -0.32 -50.76
C ILE A 3 39.13 0.88 -50.55
N LYS A 4 40.11 1.12 -51.44
CA LYS A 4 41.05 2.25 -51.32
C LYS A 4 40.50 3.58 -51.85
N MET A 5 39.41 3.55 -52.62
CA MET A 5 38.89 4.74 -53.31
C MET A 5 38.06 5.65 -52.41
N TRP A 6 37.42 5.12 -51.37
CA TRP A 6 36.63 5.96 -50.43
C TRP A 6 37.51 6.81 -49.51
N TYR A 7 38.71 6.33 -49.19
CA TYR A 7 39.62 7.03 -48.28
C TYR A 7 40.21 8.31 -48.88
N THR A 8 40.27 8.41 -50.21
CA THR A 8 40.73 9.62 -50.92
C THR A 8 39.69 10.75 -50.91
N TYR A 9 38.41 10.42 -50.73
CA TYR A 9 37.32 11.42 -50.63
C TYR A 9 37.03 11.86 -49.18
N LEU A 10 37.71 11.27 -48.19
CA LEU A 10 37.54 11.65 -46.79
C LEU A 10 38.19 13.01 -46.53
N LYS A 11 37.38 14.03 -46.21
CA LYS A 11 37.86 15.37 -45.84
C LYS A 11 38.59 15.33 -44.48
N ARG A 12 39.92 15.33 -44.51
CA ARG A 12 40.76 15.34 -43.29
C ARG A 12 40.82 16.70 -42.60
N ASP A 13 40.51 17.76 -43.34
CA ASP A 13 40.59 19.15 -42.85
C ASP A 13 39.40 19.53 -41.95
N GLN A 14 38.33 18.72 -41.94
CA GLN A 14 37.24 18.91 -41.00
C GLN A 14 37.68 18.39 -39.62
N PRO A 15 37.60 19.21 -38.55
CA PRO A 15 37.90 18.74 -37.20
C PRO A 15 36.92 17.62 -36.85
N TYR A 16 37.41 16.38 -36.88
CA TYR A 16 36.58 15.22 -36.66
C TYR A 16 36.24 15.14 -35.17
N LEU A 17 34.95 15.15 -34.85
CA LEU A 17 34.50 14.73 -33.54
C LEU A 17 34.82 13.23 -33.44
N ARG A 18 35.72 12.85 -32.53
CA ARG A 18 35.98 11.44 -32.25
C ARG A 18 34.80 10.87 -31.46
N SER A 19 33.76 10.45 -32.17
CA SER A 19 32.54 9.92 -31.57
C SER A 19 32.68 8.43 -31.28
N TYR A 20 32.31 8.03 -30.07
CA TYR A 20 32.18 6.63 -29.68
C TYR A 20 30.95 6.47 -28.79
N ARG A 21 30.03 5.56 -29.16
CA ARG A 21 28.76 5.34 -28.45
C ARG A 21 28.05 6.66 -28.11
N THR A 22 27.84 7.51 -29.12
CA THR A 22 27.23 8.85 -29.01
C THR A 22 27.98 9.89 -28.16
N HIS A 23 29.19 9.61 -27.66
CA HIS A 23 30.00 10.54 -26.87
C HIS A 23 31.19 11.07 -27.67
N ASN A 24 31.53 12.35 -27.50
CA ASN A 24 32.77 12.93 -28.03
C ASN A 24 33.94 12.63 -27.09
N LEU A 25 34.90 11.81 -27.54
CA LEU A 25 36.09 11.43 -26.78
C LEU A 25 37.09 12.57 -26.59
N TRP A 26 37.00 13.62 -27.41
CA TRP A 26 37.84 14.81 -27.30
C TRP A 26 37.22 15.90 -26.43
N LEU A 27 36.08 15.61 -25.79
CA LEU A 27 35.49 16.53 -24.84
C LEU A 27 36.39 16.63 -23.60
N ASP A 28 36.96 17.81 -23.36
CA ASP A 28 37.65 18.11 -22.11
C ASP A 28 36.62 18.30 -20.99
N GLN A 29 36.41 17.25 -20.20
CA GLN A 29 35.52 17.24 -19.05
C GLN A 29 35.93 18.19 -17.91
N TYR A 30 37.16 18.71 -17.93
CA TYR A 30 37.69 19.64 -16.93
C TYR A 30 37.66 21.09 -17.40
N HIS A 31 37.06 21.36 -18.56
CA HIS A 31 36.89 22.72 -19.05
C HIS A 31 36.04 23.53 -18.05
N LYS A 32 36.46 24.78 -17.77
CA LYS A 32 35.81 25.67 -16.79
C LYS A 32 34.28 25.82 -16.95
N LYS A 33 33.75 25.63 -18.16
CA LYS A 33 32.31 25.73 -18.47
C LYS A 33 31.49 24.54 -17.94
N ILE A 34 32.12 23.37 -17.76
CA ILE A 34 31.45 22.12 -17.33
C ILE A 34 31.34 22.04 -15.79
N ARG A 35 31.92 23.00 -15.05
CA ARG A 35 31.79 23.19 -13.57
C ARG A 35 31.94 21.89 -12.77
N THR A 36 32.82 21.00 -13.20
CA THR A 36 33.17 19.78 -12.47
C THR A 36 34.22 20.11 -11.43
N ASN A 37 33.91 19.90 -10.15
CA ASN A 37 34.92 20.04 -9.11
C ASN A 37 36.01 18.96 -9.32
N ARG A 38 37.28 19.36 -9.24
CA ARG A 38 38.44 18.47 -9.39
C ARG A 38 38.57 17.54 -8.19
N HIS A 39 38.25 18.05 -7.00
CA HIS A 39 38.21 17.28 -5.78
C HIS A 39 36.78 16.84 -5.53
N THR A 40 36.56 15.52 -5.60
CA THR A 40 35.28 14.91 -5.25
C THR A 40 35.46 13.79 -4.23
N PRO A 41 34.48 13.58 -3.33
CA PRO A 41 34.45 12.44 -2.41
C PRO A 41 34.70 11.10 -3.11
N PHE A 42 35.22 10.12 -2.36
CA PHE A 42 35.58 8.79 -2.89
C PHE A 42 34.44 8.12 -3.67
N HIS A 43 33.22 8.12 -3.13
CA HIS A 43 32.06 7.50 -3.78
C HIS A 43 31.72 8.15 -5.13
N ILE A 44 31.86 9.48 -5.24
CA ILE A 44 31.67 10.21 -6.50
C ILE A 44 32.81 9.91 -7.48
N ASN A 45 34.06 9.78 -7.01
CA ASN A 45 35.18 9.39 -7.87
C ASN A 45 35.00 7.98 -8.43
N PHE A 46 34.50 7.05 -7.61
CA PHE A 46 34.17 5.70 -8.05
C PHE A 46 33.07 5.73 -9.12
N MET A 47 31.98 6.46 -8.89
CA MET A 47 30.89 6.61 -9.88
C MET A 47 31.36 7.28 -11.17
N LYS A 48 32.20 8.31 -11.11
CA LYS A 48 32.82 8.95 -12.29
C LYS A 48 33.63 7.95 -13.11
N ARG A 49 34.41 7.07 -12.45
CA ARG A 49 35.21 6.03 -13.14
C ARG A 49 34.32 4.98 -13.82
N MET A 50 33.22 4.58 -13.19
CA MET A 50 32.29 3.63 -13.78
C MET A 50 31.50 4.24 -14.95
N ALA A 51 31.01 5.47 -14.77
CA ALA A 51 30.20 6.15 -15.77
C ALA A 51 31.00 6.58 -17.01
N LYS A 52 32.30 6.90 -16.86
CA LYS A 52 33.21 7.40 -17.92
C LYS A 52 32.78 8.71 -18.62
N SER A 53 31.54 9.15 -18.41
CA SER A 53 30.97 10.39 -18.93
C SER A 53 30.28 11.18 -17.82
N TYR A 54 30.16 12.49 -18.03
CA TYR A 54 29.52 13.39 -17.07
C TYR A 54 28.02 13.12 -16.91
N SER A 55 27.32 12.85 -18.02
CA SER A 55 25.90 12.45 -18.01
C SER A 55 25.70 11.12 -17.28
N GLY A 56 26.57 10.13 -17.54
CA GLY A 56 26.54 8.85 -16.84
C GLY A 56 26.74 9.00 -15.34
N ASN A 57 27.64 9.90 -14.91
CA ASN A 57 27.87 10.14 -13.48
C ASN A 57 26.62 10.69 -12.79
N ARG A 58 25.87 11.58 -13.45
CA ARG A 58 24.60 12.10 -12.91
C ARG A 58 23.55 11.00 -12.75
N MET A 59 23.41 10.12 -13.75
CA MET A 59 22.45 9.00 -13.66
C MET A 59 22.83 8.00 -12.57
N MET A 60 24.12 7.66 -12.45
CA MET A 60 24.60 6.75 -11.41
C MET A 60 24.39 7.33 -10.00
N CYS A 61 24.64 8.62 -9.79
CA CYS A 61 24.36 9.27 -8.51
C CYS A 61 22.86 9.22 -8.16
N ASN A 62 21.97 9.43 -9.13
CA ASN A 62 20.53 9.35 -8.89
C ASN A 62 20.08 7.92 -8.55
N LEU A 63 20.58 6.91 -9.26
CA LEU A 63 20.30 5.51 -8.96
C LEU A 63 20.79 5.15 -7.56
N TRP A 64 22.01 5.55 -7.21
CA TRP A 64 22.58 5.29 -5.88
C TRP A 64 21.76 5.96 -4.78
N GLY A 65 21.31 7.20 -4.97
CA GLY A 65 20.43 7.90 -4.04
C GLY A 65 19.09 7.18 -3.82
N ILE A 66 18.44 6.71 -4.89
CA ILE A 66 17.19 5.95 -4.80
C ILE A 66 17.40 4.63 -4.06
N THR A 67 18.48 3.90 -4.37
CA THR A 67 18.80 2.65 -3.66
C THR A 67 19.07 2.88 -2.18
N PHE A 68 19.76 3.96 -1.81
CA PHE A 68 20.05 4.28 -0.42
C PHE A 68 18.77 4.60 0.35
N ILE A 69 17.85 5.40 -0.22
CA ILE A 69 16.54 5.69 0.39
C ILE A 69 15.74 4.39 0.56
N GLY A 70 15.77 3.49 -0.44
CA GLY A 70 15.12 2.18 -0.36
C GLY A 70 15.67 1.34 0.80
N VAL A 71 16.99 1.29 0.97
CA VAL A 71 17.64 0.57 2.09
C VAL A 71 17.28 1.18 3.43
N VAL A 72 17.29 2.51 3.57
CA VAL A 72 16.88 3.17 4.82
C VAL A 72 15.43 2.85 5.15
N LYS A 73 14.53 2.93 4.17
CA LYS A 73 13.12 2.57 4.36
C LYS A 73 12.95 1.11 4.74
N PHE A 74 13.71 0.21 4.12
CA PHE A 74 13.70 -1.22 4.44
C PHE A 74 14.15 -1.47 5.88
N LEU A 75 15.27 -0.87 6.31
CA LEU A 75 15.78 -1.00 7.68
C LEU A 75 14.82 -0.41 8.72
N LEU A 76 14.19 0.73 8.42
CA LEU A 76 13.19 1.32 9.30
C LEU A 76 11.88 0.52 9.34
N SER A 77 11.57 -0.23 8.28
CA SER A 77 10.38 -1.08 8.22
C SER A 77 10.50 -2.35 9.07
N PHE A 78 11.70 -2.72 9.52
CA PHE A 78 11.90 -3.79 10.51
C PHE A 78 11.76 -3.32 11.95
N LYS A 79 11.37 -2.06 12.18
CA LYS A 79 10.95 -1.65 13.51
C LYS A 79 9.70 -2.45 13.85
N GLU A 80 9.91 -3.46 14.69
CA GLU A 80 8.92 -4.35 15.28
C GLU A 80 7.61 -3.59 15.53
N LYS A 81 6.49 -4.12 15.04
CA LYS A 81 5.17 -3.63 15.45
C LYS A 81 5.19 -3.68 16.96
N GLN A 82 5.00 -2.53 17.63
CA GLN A 82 4.89 -2.53 19.08
C GLN A 82 3.80 -3.55 19.44
N GLU A 83 4.15 -4.54 20.25
CA GLU A 83 3.16 -5.43 20.83
C GLU A 83 2.14 -4.53 21.54
N GLU A 84 0.88 -4.60 21.11
CA GLU A 84 -0.21 -3.95 21.84
C GLU A 84 -0.19 -4.53 23.25
N ASP A 85 0.11 -3.67 24.23
CA ASP A 85 0.14 -4.04 25.64
C ASP A 85 -1.18 -4.80 25.96
N PRO A 86 -1.18 -5.97 26.61
CA PRO A 86 -2.41 -6.75 26.84
C PRO A 86 -3.31 -6.20 27.97
N LYS A 87 -2.86 -5.16 28.68
CA LYS A 87 -3.61 -4.49 29.76
C LYS A 87 -4.91 -3.74 29.40
N PRO A 88 -5.16 -3.22 28.18
CA PRO A 88 -6.43 -2.59 27.82
C PRO A 88 -7.57 -3.60 27.65
N SER A 89 -7.28 -4.91 27.65
CA SER A 89 -8.31 -5.95 27.47
C SER A 89 -9.29 -6.07 28.65
N GLU A 90 -8.83 -5.94 29.90
CA GLU A 90 -9.71 -6.09 31.07
C GLU A 90 -10.70 -4.93 31.19
N MET A 91 -10.21 -3.70 31.01
CA MET A 91 -11.05 -2.49 31.05
C MET A 91 -12.05 -2.49 29.88
N TYR A 92 -11.64 -2.92 28.69
CA TYR A 92 -12.53 -3.10 27.55
C TYR A 92 -13.62 -4.15 27.84
N ASN A 93 -13.25 -5.32 28.38
CA ASN A 93 -14.20 -6.37 28.73
C ASN A 93 -15.19 -5.91 29.81
N ARG A 94 -14.72 -5.11 30.78
CA ARG A 94 -15.59 -4.49 31.78
C ARG A 94 -16.58 -3.52 31.14
N LEU A 95 -16.12 -2.62 30.28
CA LEU A 95 -16.98 -1.69 29.55
C LEU A 95 -18.02 -2.41 28.68
N MET A 96 -17.62 -3.51 28.03
CA MET A 96 -18.52 -4.38 27.26
C MET A 96 -19.63 -5.00 28.11
N THR A 97 -19.37 -5.33 29.38
CA THR A 97 -20.40 -5.86 30.29
C THR A 97 -21.34 -4.78 30.82
N ILE A 98 -20.85 -3.55 30.96
CA ILE A 98 -21.63 -2.41 31.47
C ILE A 98 -22.54 -1.85 30.38
N TYR A 99 -22.03 -1.72 29.15
CA TYR A 99 -22.78 -1.14 28.05
C TYR A 99 -23.55 -2.19 27.25
N SER A 100 -24.87 -2.09 27.23
CA SER A 100 -25.71 -2.88 26.33
C SER A 100 -25.45 -2.47 24.87
N LYS A 101 -25.15 -3.44 24.00
CA LYS A 101 -25.11 -3.24 22.55
C LYS A 101 -26.52 -3.11 21.98
N ASN A 102 -26.68 -2.32 20.92
CA ASN A 102 -27.93 -2.25 20.17
C ASN A 102 -28.12 -3.51 19.30
N LYS A 103 -29.25 -3.61 18.59
CA LYS A 103 -29.53 -4.72 17.65
C LYS A 103 -28.43 -4.88 16.58
N PHE A 104 -27.70 -3.81 16.29
CA PHE A 104 -26.60 -3.73 15.33
C PHE A 104 -25.21 -3.91 15.97
N GLY A 105 -25.10 -4.25 17.26
CA GLY A 105 -23.85 -4.57 17.96
C GLY A 105 -22.97 -3.38 18.31
N PHE A 106 -23.47 -2.16 18.16
CA PHE A 106 -22.80 -0.93 18.51
C PHE A 106 -23.23 -0.43 19.89
N HIS A 107 -22.33 0.24 20.58
CA HIS A 107 -22.63 0.94 21.82
C HIS A 107 -23.14 2.35 21.51
N THR A 108 -24.46 2.51 21.40
CA THR A 108 -25.07 3.81 21.05
C THR A 108 -25.44 4.66 22.26
N ARG A 109 -25.39 4.11 23.48
CA ARG A 109 -25.74 4.79 24.73
C ARG A 109 -24.53 5.09 25.62
N ILE A 110 -23.43 5.55 25.03
CA ILE A 110 -22.21 5.81 25.80
C ILE A 110 -22.32 7.09 26.61
N MET A 111 -23.04 8.06 26.06
CA MET A 111 -23.27 9.36 26.68
C MET A 111 -24.41 9.36 27.71
N SER A 112 -24.96 8.20 28.08
CA SER A 112 -26.09 8.17 29.04
C SER A 112 -25.67 8.61 30.45
N ASP A 113 -24.45 8.26 30.87
CA ASP A 113 -23.90 8.59 32.20
C ASP A 113 -22.50 9.19 32.09
N PHE A 114 -22.27 10.32 32.77
CA PHE A 114 -21.01 11.08 32.68
C PHE A 114 -19.79 10.31 33.22
N ASP A 115 -19.95 9.57 34.32
CA ASP A 115 -18.87 8.81 34.94
C ASP A 115 -18.42 7.63 34.05
N MET A 116 -19.39 6.96 33.42
CA MET A 116 -19.12 5.89 32.46
C MET A 116 -18.50 6.40 31.16
N LEU A 117 -18.88 7.60 30.72
CA LEU A 117 -18.28 8.24 29.55
C LEU A 117 -16.79 8.48 29.77
N LEU A 118 -16.36 8.88 30.97
CA LEU A 118 -14.94 9.10 31.25
C LEU A 118 -14.14 7.79 31.22
N GLU A 119 -14.68 6.71 31.78
CA GLU A 119 -14.04 5.38 31.72
C GLU A 119 -13.99 4.84 30.27
N ALA A 120 -15.03 5.09 29.49
CA ALA A 120 -15.10 4.76 28.07
C ALA A 120 -14.13 5.59 27.20
N ALA A 121 -14.03 6.91 27.45
CA ALA A 121 -13.16 7.83 26.71
C ALA A 121 -11.67 7.55 26.95
N LEU A 122 -11.33 6.96 28.10
CA LEU A 122 -9.97 6.49 28.39
C LEU A 122 -9.63 5.18 27.67
N ASN A 123 -10.59 4.54 27.00
CA ASN A 123 -10.39 3.35 26.20
C ASN A 123 -10.61 3.65 24.70
N GLU A 124 -9.51 3.90 23.99
CA GLU A 124 -9.54 4.24 22.56
C GLU A 124 -10.28 3.18 21.72
N ARG A 125 -10.07 1.88 22.02
CA ARG A 125 -10.73 0.78 21.31
C ARG A 125 -12.25 0.82 21.48
N PHE A 126 -12.72 1.16 22.68
CA PHE A 126 -14.16 1.23 22.95
C PHE A 126 -14.80 2.42 22.22
N ILE A 127 -14.12 3.58 22.19
CA ILE A 127 -14.60 4.75 21.43
C ILE A 127 -14.63 4.46 19.93
N ASP A 128 -13.59 3.87 19.37
CA ASP A 128 -13.53 3.53 17.94
C ASP A 128 -14.65 2.57 17.51
N GLU A 129 -14.94 1.55 18.32
CA GLU A 129 -16.04 0.62 18.05
C GLU A 129 -17.41 1.30 18.11
N SER A 130 -17.52 2.40 18.84
CA SER A 130 -18.79 3.07 19.11
C SER A 130 -19.09 4.19 18.13
N THR A 131 -18.06 4.94 17.71
CA THR A 131 -18.17 5.91 16.62
C THR A 131 -18.47 5.23 15.29
N GLY A 132 -18.09 3.96 15.13
CA GLY A 132 -18.37 3.14 13.96
C GLY A 132 -19.85 2.95 13.62
N TYR A 133 -20.79 3.31 14.51
CA TYR A 133 -22.23 3.19 14.26
C TYR A 133 -22.68 3.99 13.02
N TYR A 134 -22.18 5.22 12.86
CA TYR A 134 -22.55 6.08 11.72
C TYR A 134 -21.62 5.91 10.51
N ASP A 135 -20.45 5.31 10.72
CA ASP A 135 -19.42 5.17 9.69
C ASP A 135 -19.50 3.86 8.91
N ASP A 136 -20.34 2.90 9.31
CA ASP A 136 -20.46 1.61 8.62
C ASP A 136 -21.30 1.72 7.33
N PRO A 137 -20.68 1.68 6.13
CA PRO A 137 -21.38 1.89 4.87
C PRO A 137 -22.34 0.74 4.52
N ILE A 138 -22.26 -0.38 5.24
CA ILE A 138 -23.11 -1.55 5.01
C ILE A 138 -24.47 -1.37 5.69
N PHE A 139 -24.46 -0.87 6.93
CA PHE A 139 -25.65 -0.82 7.79
C PHE A 139 -26.25 0.58 7.90
N GLN A 140 -25.60 1.61 7.35
CA GLN A 140 -26.09 2.99 7.38
C GLN A 140 -27.56 3.12 6.93
N LYS A 141 -27.95 2.45 5.84
CA LYS A 141 -29.34 2.51 5.36
C LYS A 141 -30.33 1.84 6.30
N GLU A 142 -29.96 0.69 6.88
CA GLU A 142 -30.82 -0.02 7.84
C GLU A 142 -30.96 0.78 9.14
N ILE A 143 -29.89 1.47 9.55
CA ILE A 143 -29.91 2.40 10.68
C ILE A 143 -30.84 3.58 10.40
N GLU A 144 -30.71 4.23 9.24
CA GLU A 144 -31.59 5.32 8.81
C GLU A 144 -33.07 4.87 8.74
N ASP A 145 -33.35 3.67 8.23
CA ASP A 145 -34.70 3.11 8.18
C ASP A 145 -35.28 2.86 9.59
N VAL A 146 -34.46 2.39 10.53
CA VAL A 146 -34.89 2.22 11.94
C VAL A 146 -35.10 3.56 12.64
N GLU A 147 -34.23 4.55 12.42
CA GLU A 147 -34.36 5.90 12.99
C GLU A 147 -35.59 6.64 12.43
N THR A 148 -35.96 6.37 11.18
CA THR A 148 -37.20 6.89 10.55
C THR A 148 -38.47 6.15 10.96
N GLY A 149 -38.35 5.11 11.79
CA GLY A 149 -39.47 4.41 12.42
C GLY A 149 -39.88 3.11 11.72
N LEU A 150 -39.16 2.67 10.69
CA LEU A 150 -39.36 1.36 10.05
C LEU A 150 -38.60 0.28 10.83
N ALA A 151 -39.04 0.02 12.06
CA ALA A 151 -38.43 -0.98 12.93
C ALA A 151 -39.05 -2.38 12.73
N GLY A 152 -38.25 -3.33 12.28
CA GLY A 152 -38.59 -4.76 12.20
C GLY A 152 -37.89 -5.62 13.27
N ASP A 153 -38.34 -6.86 13.39
CA ASP A 153 -37.60 -7.90 14.12
C ASP A 153 -36.47 -8.44 13.24
N MET A 154 -35.25 -8.49 13.78
CA MET A 154 -34.08 -8.99 13.05
C MET A 154 -33.97 -10.50 13.21
N SER A 155 -33.65 -11.21 12.13
CA SER A 155 -33.39 -12.64 12.22
C SER A 155 -32.02 -12.88 12.87
N GLU A 156 -31.81 -14.07 13.44
CA GLU A 156 -30.50 -14.44 14.01
C GLU A 156 -29.36 -14.38 12.96
N ALA A 157 -29.67 -14.54 11.67
CA ALA A 157 -28.70 -14.40 10.59
C ALA A 157 -28.25 -12.94 10.39
N ASP A 158 -29.14 -11.99 10.62
CA ASP A 158 -28.85 -10.55 10.53
C ASP A 158 -28.00 -10.09 11.74
N ILE A 159 -28.21 -10.73 12.91
CA ILE A 159 -27.47 -10.48 14.16
C ILE A 159 -26.07 -11.13 14.15
N LYS A 160 -25.83 -12.20 13.37
CA LYS A 160 -24.52 -12.88 13.35
C LYS A 160 -23.40 -12.06 12.70
N HIS A 161 -23.72 -11.17 11.77
CA HIS A 161 -22.74 -10.24 11.17
C HIS A 161 -22.34 -9.08 12.09
N VAL A 162 -23.09 -8.93 13.19
CA VAL A 162 -23.03 -7.82 14.12
C VAL A 162 -22.11 -8.12 15.30
N MET A 163 -22.00 -9.40 15.68
CA MET A 163 -20.90 -9.86 16.52
C MET A 163 -19.65 -9.89 15.65
N LYS A 164 -18.88 -8.79 15.62
CA LYS A 164 -17.48 -8.77 15.16
C LYS A 164 -16.63 -9.64 16.10
N ASP A 165 -16.98 -10.91 16.29
CA ASP A 165 -15.95 -11.87 16.67
C ASP A 165 -14.99 -11.90 15.48
N PRO A 166 -13.67 -11.71 15.70
CA PRO A 166 -12.69 -11.87 14.64
C PRO A 166 -12.64 -13.34 14.27
N ASP A 167 -13.60 -13.79 13.49
CA ASP A 167 -13.77 -15.18 13.14
C ASP A 167 -12.57 -15.58 12.28
N HIS A 168 -11.64 -16.31 12.90
CA HIS A 168 -10.43 -16.84 12.26
C HIS A 168 -10.79 -18.05 11.40
N GLY A 169 -11.72 -17.86 10.48
CA GLY A 169 -12.04 -18.84 9.46
C GLY A 169 -13.52 -19.20 9.40
N HIS A 170 -14.08 -18.83 8.26
CA HIS A 170 -15.06 -19.62 7.52
C HIS A 170 -16.52 -19.66 8.06
N HIS A 171 -17.32 -18.85 7.36
CA HIS A 171 -18.67 -19.11 6.85
C HIS A 171 -19.79 -18.25 7.44
N GLY A 172 -20.49 -17.54 6.55
CA GLY A 172 -21.84 -17.08 6.82
C GLY A 172 -22.26 -15.80 6.11
N GLY A 173 -21.96 -15.64 4.83
CA GLY A 173 -22.53 -14.52 4.05
C GLY A 173 -21.71 -14.17 2.83
N ALA A 174 -21.99 -14.81 1.70
CA ALA A 174 -21.54 -14.30 0.41
C ALA A 174 -22.30 -13.00 0.10
N LYS A 175 -21.82 -11.86 0.61
CA LYS A 175 -22.33 -10.55 0.19
C LYS A 175 -21.83 -10.26 -1.22
N CYS A 176 -22.73 -10.33 -2.19
CA CYS A 176 -22.52 -9.83 -3.54
C CYS A 176 -22.37 -8.31 -3.49
N VAL A 177 -21.13 -7.82 -3.40
CA VAL A 177 -20.84 -6.41 -3.67
C VAL A 177 -21.06 -6.15 -5.16
N ARG A 178 -21.52 -4.94 -5.50
CA ARG A 178 -21.82 -4.45 -6.87
C ARG A 178 -20.68 -4.68 -7.90
N TYR A 179 -19.48 -5.01 -7.44
CA TYR A 179 -18.31 -5.34 -8.25
C TYR A 179 -17.66 -6.67 -7.79
N PRO A 180 -17.95 -7.81 -8.43
CA PRO A 180 -17.45 -9.13 -8.01
C PRO A 180 -15.92 -9.29 -8.13
N GLY A 181 -15.23 -8.36 -8.81
CA GLY A 181 -13.77 -8.40 -8.99
C GLY A 181 -12.95 -7.70 -7.89
N ARG A 182 -13.57 -7.21 -6.81
CA ARG A 182 -12.88 -6.55 -5.68
C ARG A 182 -12.99 -7.35 -4.38
N PHE A 183 -12.93 -8.68 -4.47
CA PHE A 183 -12.76 -9.53 -3.30
C PHE A 183 -11.32 -9.45 -2.81
N GLY A 184 -11.12 -8.92 -1.60
CA GLY A 184 -9.84 -8.97 -0.88
C GLY A 184 -9.65 -10.31 -0.19
N THR A 185 -9.69 -11.40 -0.95
CA THR A 185 -9.33 -12.72 -0.43
C THR A 185 -7.85 -12.98 -0.68
N ASN A 186 -7.16 -13.65 0.26
CA ASN A 186 -5.76 -14.05 0.13
C ASN A 186 -5.53 -15.17 -0.91
N TYR A 187 -6.51 -15.48 -1.76
CA TYR A 187 -6.39 -16.50 -2.80
C TYR A 187 -5.87 -15.87 -4.09
N GLU A 188 -5.05 -16.61 -4.84
CA GLU A 188 -4.63 -16.19 -6.18
C GLU A 188 -5.85 -15.95 -7.07
N ARG A 189 -5.73 -15.02 -8.03
CA ARG A 189 -6.79 -14.75 -9.01
C ARG A 189 -6.98 -15.97 -9.91
N THR A 190 -7.77 -16.93 -9.44
CA THR A 190 -8.19 -18.09 -10.20
C THR A 190 -9.62 -17.87 -10.69
N ASP A 191 -9.85 -18.18 -11.96
CA ASP A 191 -11.12 -18.00 -12.69
C ASP A 191 -12.29 -18.86 -12.12
N ALA A 192 -12.00 -19.70 -11.12
CA ALA A 192 -12.94 -20.56 -10.41
C ALA A 192 -13.92 -19.81 -9.48
N LEU A 193 -13.59 -18.57 -9.07
CA LEU A 193 -14.43 -17.78 -8.16
C LEU A 193 -15.51 -16.94 -8.88
N SER A 194 -15.60 -17.03 -10.20
CA SER A 194 -16.67 -16.35 -10.93
C SER A 194 -17.96 -17.16 -10.88
N ILE A 195 -18.98 -16.61 -10.23
CA ILE A 195 -20.33 -17.19 -10.07
C ILE A 195 -21.04 -17.44 -11.42
N TYR A 196 -20.45 -16.99 -12.52
CA TYR A 196 -20.99 -17.08 -13.88
C TYR A 196 -20.43 -18.23 -14.72
N LYS A 197 -19.46 -19.00 -14.21
CA LYS A 197 -18.84 -20.09 -14.98
C LYS A 197 -19.59 -21.40 -14.74
N VAL A 198 -20.52 -21.74 -15.63
CA VAL A 198 -21.11 -23.08 -15.70
C VAL A 198 -20.06 -24.02 -16.29
N LEU A 199 -19.43 -24.85 -15.46
CA LEU A 199 -18.57 -25.93 -15.93
C LEU A 199 -19.44 -26.97 -16.67
N PRO A 200 -18.98 -27.51 -17.81
CA PRO A 200 -19.67 -28.60 -18.48
C PRO A 200 -19.79 -29.81 -17.53
N LYS A 201 -20.98 -30.43 -17.48
CA LYS A 201 -21.26 -31.58 -16.60
C LYS A 201 -20.21 -32.69 -16.82
N GLY A 202 -19.39 -32.96 -15.80
CA GLY A 202 -18.50 -34.13 -15.77
C GLY A 202 -17.03 -33.87 -15.42
N GLN A 203 -16.58 -32.61 -15.31
CA GLN A 203 -15.22 -32.33 -14.82
C GLN A 203 -15.22 -32.11 -13.31
N LYS A 204 -14.42 -32.92 -12.59
CA LYS A 204 -14.03 -32.63 -11.20
C LYS A 204 -12.79 -31.73 -11.22
N GLU A 205 -12.75 -30.78 -10.30
CA GLU A 205 -11.62 -29.88 -10.06
C GLU A 205 -10.37 -30.70 -9.67
N ALA A 206 -9.21 -30.32 -10.21
CA ALA A 206 -7.91 -30.89 -9.88
C ALA A 206 -7.16 -29.93 -8.95
#